data_AF-A0A0V0PXF7-F1
#
_entry.id   AF-A0A0V0PXF7-F1
#
_cell.length_a   1.000
_cell.length_b   1.000
_cell.length_c   1.000
_cell.angle_alpha   90.00
_cell.angle_beta   90.00
_cell.angle_gamma   90.00
#
_symmetry.space_group_name_H-M   'P 1'
#
loop_
_entity.id
_entity.type
_entity.pdbx_description
1 polymer ?
#
loop_
_entity_poly.entity_id
_entity_poly.type
_entity_poly.pdbx_seq_one_letter_code
_entity_poly.pdbx_strand_id
1 'polypeptide(L)' 'MSATKILWGQISIVFLIILATTWGATQYVAWSLGYQAQLGPPWFELFGTPIYYPPAIFWWWYFYEAYAPPMSTAA' A
#
# COMPACT_ATOMS: atom_id res chain seq x y z
N MET A 1 20.04 3.75 -38.14
CA MET A 1 19.45 4.17 -36.85
C MET A 1 19.44 2.97 -35.93
N SER A 2 20.19 3.01 -34.83
CA SER A 2 20.20 1.91 -33.84
C SER A 2 18.84 1.85 -33.16
N ALA A 3 18.15 0.72 -33.28
CA ALA A 3 16.89 0.48 -32.57
C ALA A 3 17.13 0.66 -31.06
N THR A 4 16.39 1.57 -30.43
CA THR A 4 16.36 1.73 -28.98
C THR A 4 15.91 0.40 -28.37
N LYS A 5 16.82 -0.35 -27.75
CA LYS A 5 16.47 -1.57 -27.03
C LYS A 5 15.64 -1.17 -25.80
N ILE A 6 14.38 -1.59 -25.77
CA ILE A 6 13.53 -1.41 -24.58
C ILE A 6 14.13 -2.23 -23.44
N LEU A 7 14.34 -1.58 -22.30
CA LEU A 7 15.01 -2.14 -21.13
C LEU A 7 14.03 -2.93 -20.27
N TRP A 8 13.43 -3.98 -20.85
CA TRP A 8 12.38 -4.78 -20.20
C TRP A 8 12.76 -5.27 -18.80
N GLY A 9 13.99 -5.75 -18.62
CA GLY A 9 14.46 -6.19 -17.31
C GLY A 9 14.47 -5.07 -16.25
N GLN A 10 14.90 -3.86 -16.62
CA GLN A 10 14.90 -2.72 -15.70
C GLN A 10 13.47 -2.26 -15.39
N ILE A 11 12.59 -2.22 -16.40
CA ILE A 11 11.18 -1.89 -16.21
C ILE A 11 10.53 -2.87 -15.22
N SER A 12 10.77 -4.17 -15.40
CA SER A 12 10.24 -5.19 -14.50
C SER A 12 10.78 -5.03 -13.07
N ILE A 13 12.07 -4.74 -12.89
CA ILE A 13 12.67 -4.54 -11.56
C ILE A 13 12.03 -3.32 -10.86
N VAL A 14 11.97 -2.18 -11.55
CA VAL A 14 11.37 -0.96 -10.99
C VAL A 14 9.90 -1.20 -10.65
N PHE A 15 9.16 -1.87 -11.53
CA PHE A 15 7.77 -2.23 -11.29
C PHE A 15 7.60 -3.13 -10.05
N LEU A 16 8.44 -4.15 -9.90
CA LEU A 16 8.40 -5.04 -8.73
C LEU A 16 8.74 -4.31 -7.44
N ILE A 17 9.69 -3.37 -7.47
CA ILE A 17 10.02 -2.54 -6.30
C ILE A 17 8.80 -1.70 -5.90
N ILE A 18 8.17 -1.02 -6.85
CA ILE A 18 6.96 -0.22 -6.58
C ILE A 18 5.84 -1.11 -6.01
N LEU A 19 5.62 -2.28 -6.60
CA LEU A 19 4.60 -3.22 -6.13
C LEU A 19 4.89 -3.69 -4.70
N ALA A 20 6.13 -4.11 -4.43
CA ALA A 20 6.53 -4.63 -3.13
C ALA A 20 6.47 -3.57 -2.03
N THR A 21 6.93 -2.34 -2.31
CA THR A 21 6.88 -1.24 -1.32
C THR A 21 5.45 -0.80 -1.06
N THR A 22 4.62 -0.68 -2.09
CA THR A 22 3.20 -0.34 -1.94
C THR A 22 2.47 -1.42 -1.14
N TRP A 23 2.74 -2.70 -1.43
CA TRP A 23 2.09 -3.80 -0.72
C TRP A 23 2.55 -3.88 0.74
N GLY A 24 3.85 -3.73 0.99
CA GLY A 24 4.41 -3.67 2.34
C GLY A 24 3.82 -2.52 3.16
N ALA A 25 3.69 -1.33 2.57
CA ALA A 25 3.06 -0.18 3.22
C ALA A 25 1.59 -0.47 3.58
N THR A 26 0.83 -1.05 2.66
CA THR A 26 -0.56 -1.46 2.91
C THR A 26 -0.66 -2.46 4.07
N GLN A 27 0.15 -3.52 4.09
CA GLN A 27 0.12 -4.47 5.21
C GLN A 27 0.59 -3.83 6.53
N TYR A 28 1.60 -2.97 6.48
CA TYR A 28 2.10 -2.27 7.66
C TYR A 28 1.02 -1.39 8.29
N VAL A 29 0.26 -0.66 7.48
CA VAL A 29 -0.86 0.17 7.97
C VAL A 29 -1.97 -0.71 8.53
N ALA A 30 -2.35 -1.80 7.84
CA ALA A 30 -3.37 -2.72 8.33
C ALA A 30 -3.00 -3.34 9.69
N TRP A 31 -1.74 -3.76 9.83
CA TRP A 31 -1.19 -4.28 11.08
C TRP A 31 -1.16 -3.21 12.18
N SER A 32 -0.69 -2.01 11.87
CA SER A 32 -0.63 -0.89 12.81
C SER A 32 -2.02 -0.46 13.32
N LEU A 33 -3.05 -0.66 12.50
CA LEU A 33 -4.45 -0.37 12.82
C LEU A 33 -5.22 -1.60 13.35
N GLY A 34 -4.56 -2.73 13.57
CA GLY A 34 -5.15 -3.93 14.15
C GLY A 34 -6.20 -4.62 13.27
N TYR A 35 -6.10 -4.49 11.95
CA TYR A 35 -7.03 -5.11 10.98
C TYR A 35 -8.51 -4.76 11.22
N GLN A 36 -8.78 -3.52 11.64
CA GLN A 36 -10.13 -3.05 11.92
C GLN A 36 -11.08 -3.21 10.71
N ALA A 37 -12.36 -3.47 10.98
CA ALA A 37 -13.37 -3.72 9.94
C ALA A 37 -13.55 -2.54 8.97
N GLN A 38 -13.24 -1.32 9.39
CA GLN A 38 -13.30 -0.11 8.58
C GLN A 38 -12.37 -0.19 7.36
N LEU A 39 -11.24 -0.90 7.44
CA LEU A 39 -10.32 -1.08 6.30
C LEU A 39 -10.92 -1.86 5.14
N GLY A 40 -12.11 -2.43 5.35
CA GLY A 40 -12.83 -3.24 4.38
C GLY A 40 -12.41 -4.72 4.45
N PRO A 41 -13.05 -5.56 3.63
CA PRO A 41 -12.72 -6.98 3.57
C PRO A 41 -11.29 -7.17 3.05
N PRO A 42 -10.52 -8.12 3.62
CA PRO A 42 -9.23 -8.49 3.08
C PRO A 42 -9.40 -9.16 1.71
N TRP A 43 -8.32 -9.16 0.93
CA TRP A 43 -8.28 -9.89 -0.34
C TRP A 43 -8.28 -11.41 -0.11
N PHE A 44 -7.51 -11.85 0.89
CA PHE A 44 -7.51 -13.22 1.39
C PHE A 44 -6.91 -13.25 2.80
N GLU A 45 -7.01 -14.40 3.47
CA GLU A 45 -6.36 -14.64 4.76
C GLU A 45 -5.21 -15.62 4.59
N LEU A 46 -4.09 -15.34 5.24
CA LEU A 46 -2.91 -16.19 5.25
C LEU A 46 -2.51 -16.47 6.69
N PHE A 47 -2.58 -17.74 7.12
CA PHE A 47 -2.34 -18.15 8.51
C PHE A 47 -3.14 -17.33 9.55
N GLY A 48 -4.39 -16.99 9.23
CA GLY A 48 -5.26 -16.16 10.07
C GLY A 48 -4.92 -14.66 10.04
N THR A 49 -3.95 -14.24 9.23
CA THR A 49 -3.62 -12.82 9.01
C THR A 49 -4.36 -12.30 7.79
N PRO A 50 -5.17 -11.22 7.92
CA PRO A 50 -5.82 -10.59 6.78
C PRO A 50 -4.80 -9.95 5.84
N ILE A 51 -4.85 -10.29 4.55
CA ILE A 51 -3.98 -9.74 3.51
C ILE A 51 -4.79 -8.84 2.58
N TYR A 52 -4.44 -7.56 2.56
CA TYR A 52 -4.99 -6.57 1.62
C TYR A 52 -4.24 -6.53 0.29
N TYR A 53 -4.91 -6.07 -0.76
CA TYR A 53 -4.29 -5.88 -2.09
C TYR A 53 -3.40 -4.62 -2.10
N PRO A 54 -2.33 -4.56 -2.92
CA PRO A 54 -1.29 -3.54 -2.81
C PRO A 54 -1.77 -2.09 -2.77
N PRO A 55 -2.65 -1.60 -3.67
CA PRO A 55 -3.06 -0.19 -3.67
C PRO A 55 -4.09 0.22 -2.59
N ALA A 56 -4.49 -0.66 -1.65
CA ALA A 56 -5.52 -0.31 -0.66
C ALA A 56 -5.15 0.90 0.22
N ILE A 57 -3.85 1.13 0.48
CA ILE A 57 -3.37 2.32 1.21
C ILE A 57 -3.84 3.65 0.59
N PHE A 58 -3.95 3.74 -0.74
CA PHE A 58 -4.40 4.96 -1.40
C PHE A 58 -5.88 5.24 -1.14
N TRP A 59 -6.69 4.18 -1.03
CA TRP A 59 -8.11 4.30 -0.70
C TRP A 59 -8.27 4.74 0.74
N TRP A 60 -7.48 4.15 1.65
CA TRP A 60 -7.50 4.53 3.05
C TRP A 60 -7.05 5.97 3.26
N TRP A 61 -6.03 6.46 2.55
CA TRP A 61 -5.72 7.89 2.57
C TRP A 61 -6.90 8.72 2.09
N TYR A 62 -7.44 8.44 0.91
CA TYR A 62 -8.57 9.20 0.37
C TYR A 62 -9.77 9.27 1.34
N PHE A 63 -10.11 8.16 2.00
CA PHE A 63 -11.26 8.11 2.92
C PHE A 63 -10.94 8.63 4.32
N TYR A 64 -9.74 8.35 4.86
CA TYR A 64 -9.44 8.57 6.29
C TYR A 64 -8.56 9.79 6.57
N GLU A 65 -7.86 10.34 5.59
CA GLU A 65 -6.99 11.50 5.78
C GLU A 65 -7.74 12.71 6.34
N ALA A 66 -9.00 12.91 5.93
CA ALA A 66 -9.86 13.98 6.48
C ALA A 66 -10.19 13.82 7.97
N TYR A 67 -10.06 12.61 8.52
CA TYR A 67 -10.32 12.30 9.93
C TYR A 67 -9.05 12.29 10.78
N ALA A 68 -7.86 12.44 10.17
CA ALA A 68 -6.64 12.61 10.93
C ALA A 68 -6.71 13.94 11.68
N PRO A 69 -6.63 13.95 13.03
CA PRO A 69 -6.63 15.20 13.77
C PRO A 69 -5.46 16.06 13.26
N PRO A 70 -5.68 17.38 13.04
CA PRO A 70 -4.57 18.27 12.75
C PRO A 70 -3.55 18.07 13.88
N MET A 71 -2.30 17.90 13.51
CA MET A 71 -1.20 17.66 14.45
C MET A 71 -1.07 18.93 15.31
N SER A 72 -1.84 19.03 16.39
CA SER A 72 -1.77 20.19 17.28
C SER A 72 -0.51 20.03 18.13
N THR A 73 0.59 20.63 17.69
CA THR A 73 1.65 21.01 18.61
C THR A 73 1.05 21.97 19.63
N ALA A 74 0.85 21.47 20.85
CA ALA A 74 0.71 22.32 22.02
C ALA A 74 2.07 23.00 22.26
N ALA A 75 2.09 24.33 22.16
CA ALA A 75 3.09 25.21 22.72
C ALA A 75 2.36 26.40 23.36
#